data_AF-A0A972R688-F1
#
_entry.id   AF-A0A972R688-F1
#
_cell.length_a   1.000
_cell.length_b   1.000
_cell.length_c   1.000
_cell.angle_alpha   90.00
_cell.angle_beta   90.00
_cell.angle_gamma   90.00
#
_symmetry.space_group_name_H-M   'P 1'
#
loop_
_entity.id
_entity.type
_entity.pdbx_description
1 polymer ?
#
loop_
_entity_poly.entity_id
_entity_poly.type
_entity_poly.pdbx_seq_one_letter_code
_entity_poly.pdbx_strand_id
1 'polypeptide(L)' 'MNNPDHSSDYDSLPYASSAYAESHPALLAGIGRLLGLDSPDPANCRVLELACADGTNLLPMACEFPNSEFVGIDLSQAQ' A
#
# COMPACT_ATOMS: atom_id res chain seq x y z
N MET A 1 -10.31 0.78 -34.62
CA MET A 1 -9.90 1.94 -33.80
C MET A 1 -8.60 1.52 -33.14
N ASN A 2 -7.48 2.06 -33.62
CA ASN A 2 -6.15 1.75 -33.08
C ASN A 2 -6.01 2.52 -31.76
N ASN A 3 -5.91 1.81 -30.64
CA ASN A 3 -5.45 2.42 -29.39
C ASN A 3 -3.94 2.60 -29.54
N PRO A 4 -3.38 3.82 -29.42
CA PRO A 4 -1.93 3.96 -29.32
C PRO A 4 -1.49 3.23 -28.06
N ASP A 5 -0.45 2.43 -28.19
CA ASP A 5 0.18 1.69 -27.10
C ASP A 5 0.69 2.72 -26.08
N HIS A 6 -0.03 2.89 -24.96
CA HIS A 6 0.43 3.66 -23.82
C HIS A 6 1.47 2.84 -23.07
N SER A 7 2.60 2.49 -23.71
CA SER A 7 3.84 2.21 -23.00
C SER A 7 4.29 3.54 -22.39
N SER A 8 3.59 3.92 -21.33
CA SER A 8 3.65 5.21 -20.68
C SER A 8 5.06 5.37 -20.10
N ASP A 9 5.59 6.59 -20.21
CA ASP A 9 6.79 7.12 -19.55
C ASP A 9 7.03 6.57 -18.12
N TYR A 10 5.95 6.16 -17.46
CA TYR A 10 5.88 5.50 -16.16
C TYR A 10 6.77 4.25 -15.99
N ASP A 11 6.89 3.38 -17.01
CA ASP A 11 7.74 2.17 -16.92
C ASP A 11 9.23 2.48 -17.16
N SER A 12 9.55 3.67 -17.67
CA SER A 12 10.93 4.01 -18.11
C SER A 12 11.83 4.49 -16.97
N LEU A 13 11.24 4.87 -15.82
CA LEU A 13 11.93 5.37 -14.64
C LEU A 13 11.38 4.65 -13.41
N PRO A 14 12.11 3.65 -12.86
CA PRO A 14 11.73 3.02 -11.61
C PRO A 14 11.68 4.07 -10.50
N TYR A 15 10.49 4.32 -9.94
CA TYR A 15 10.37 5.17 -8.76
C TYR A 15 10.93 4.44 -7.54
N ALA A 16 11.65 5.17 -6.69
CA ALA A 16 12.16 4.62 -5.45
C ALA A 16 10.99 4.30 -4.52
N SER A 17 10.91 3.04 -4.09
CA SER A 17 9.95 2.57 -3.09
C SER A 17 10.57 2.59 -1.70
N SER A 18 9.78 2.93 -0.68
CA SER A 18 10.22 2.96 0.72
C SER A 18 9.05 2.61 1.63
N ALA A 19 9.37 2.13 2.83
CA ALA A 19 8.39 2.05 3.90
C ALA A 19 8.15 3.44 4.48
N TYR A 20 6.87 3.77 4.71
CA TYR A 20 6.42 5.03 5.30
C TYR A 20 5.70 4.73 6.61
N ALA A 21 6.31 5.12 7.74
CA ALA A 21 5.77 4.84 9.07
C ALA A 21 4.40 5.51 9.29
N GLU A 22 4.15 6.62 8.62
CA GLU A 22 2.89 7.36 8.66
C GLU A 22 1.71 6.57 8.07
N SER A 23 1.99 5.61 7.19
CA SER A 23 0.98 4.74 6.59
C SER A 23 0.63 3.52 7.44
N HIS A 24 1.33 3.31 8.56
CA HIS A 24 1.23 2.09 9.35
C HIS A 24 -0.18 1.92 9.97
N PRO A 25 -0.83 0.75 9.84
CA PRO A 25 -2.22 0.55 10.30
C PRO A 25 -2.36 0.75 11.81
N ALA A 26 -1.33 0.45 12.61
CA ALA A 26 -1.38 0.72 14.05
C ALA A 26 -1.41 2.23 14.38
N LEU A 27 -0.67 3.04 13.63
CA LEU A 27 -0.70 4.50 13.78
C LEU A 27 -2.08 5.04 13.37
N LEU A 28 -2.56 4.63 12.18
CA LEU A 28 -3.85 5.08 11.65
C LEU A 28 -5.02 4.66 12.56
N ALA A 29 -5.01 3.42 13.07
CA ALA A 29 -6.02 2.96 14.02
C ALA A 29 -5.96 3.71 15.35
N GLY A 30 -4.75 4.05 15.83
CA GLY A 30 -4.57 4.89 17.02
C GLY A 30 -5.16 6.29 16.84
N ILE A 31 -4.86 6.94 15.71
CA ILE A 31 -5.41 8.26 15.35
C ILE A 31 -6.94 8.18 15.24
N GLY A 32 -7.46 7.18 14.52
CA GLY A 32 -8.90 7.01 14.35
C GLY A 32 -9.64 6.85 15.69
N ARG A 33 -9.12 6.02 16.60
CA ARG A 33 -9.69 5.85 17.95
C ARG A 33 -9.64 7.13 18.76
N LEU A 34 -8.55 7.89 18.72
CA LEU A 34 -8.45 9.20 19.39
C LEU A 34 -9.49 10.20 18.87
N LEU A 35 -9.82 10.12 17.58
CA LEU A 35 -10.86 10.94 16.94
C LEU A 35 -12.28 10.36 17.10
N GLY A 36 -12.45 9.27 17.84
CA GLY A 36 -13.75 8.64 18.11
C GLY A 36 -14.27 7.72 17.01
N LEU A 37 -13.42 7.31 16.07
CA LEU A 37 -13.76 6.30 15.05
C LEU A 37 -13.59 4.89 15.62
N ASP A 38 -14.48 3.98 15.19
CA ASP A 38 -14.34 2.55 15.43
C ASP A 38 -13.31 1.95 14.45
N SER A 39 -12.03 2.15 14.74
CA SER A 39 -10.95 1.67 13.87
C SER A 39 -10.63 0.18 14.09
N PRO A 40 -10.50 -0.61 13.01
CA PRO A 40 -10.21 -2.04 13.10
C PRO A 40 -8.89 -2.31 13.82
N ASP A 41 -8.79 -3.51 14.41
CA ASP A 41 -7.55 -3.99 15.02
C ASP A 41 -6.50 -4.28 13.92
N PRO A 42 -5.31 -3.66 13.95
CA PRO A 42 -4.23 -3.93 12.99
C PRO A 42 -3.85 -5.41 12.89
N ALA A 43 -4.08 -6.21 13.93
CA ALA A 43 -3.80 -7.64 13.91
C ALA A 43 -4.83 -8.46 13.11
N ASN A 44 -5.97 -7.87 12.71
CA ASN A 44 -7.03 -8.51 11.92
C ASN A 44 -7.70 -7.51 10.97
N CYS A 45 -6.91 -6.75 10.22
CA CYS A 45 -7.38 -5.72 9.30
C CYS A 45 -7.14 -6.08 7.83
N ARG A 46 -7.61 -5.21 6.94
CA ARG A 46 -7.38 -5.29 5.50
C ARG A 46 -6.82 -3.95 5.06
N VAL A 47 -5.63 -3.96 4.44
CA VAL A 47 -4.94 -2.78 3.94
C VAL A 47 -4.85 -2.85 2.43
N LEU A 48 -5.19 -1.74 1.78
CA LEU A 48 -5.03 -1.55 0.34
C LEU A 48 -4.06 -0.40 0.11
N GLU A 49 -3.01 -0.63 -0.67
CA GLU A 49 -2.12 0.41 -1.18
C GLU A 49 -2.33 0.59 -2.69
N LEU A 50 -2.58 1.82 -3.09
CA LEU A 50 -2.66 2.24 -4.49
C LEU A 50 -1.32 2.86 -4.89
N ALA A 51 -0.81 2.49 -6.07
CA ALA A 51 0.55 2.78 -6.50
C ALA A 51 1.58 2.18 -5.52
N CYS A 52 1.48 0.86 -5.29
CA CYS A 52 2.31 0.16 -4.31
C CYS A 52 3.77 -0.05 -4.75
N ALA A 53 4.10 0.26 -6.01
CA ALA A 53 5.35 -0.13 -6.65
C ALA A 53 5.64 -1.62 -6.37
N ASP A 54 6.84 -1.92 -5.86
CA ASP A 54 7.31 -3.25 -5.47
C ASP A 54 6.71 -3.79 -4.15
N GLY A 55 5.83 -3.03 -3.49
CA GLY A 55 5.20 -3.40 -2.22
C GLY A 55 6.10 -3.21 -0.99
N THR A 56 7.23 -2.50 -1.09
CA THR A 56 8.15 -2.24 0.04
C THR A 56 7.47 -1.64 1.26
N ASN A 57 6.41 -0.84 1.07
CA ASN A 57 5.66 -0.30 2.19
C ASN A 57 4.78 -1.36 2.88
N LEU A 58 4.06 -2.19 2.11
CA LEU A 58 3.17 -3.24 2.64
C LEU A 58 3.90 -4.39 3.31
N LEU A 59 5.02 -4.85 2.72
CA LEU A 59 5.72 -6.06 3.14
C LEU A 59 6.09 -6.11 4.63
N PRO A 60 6.73 -5.09 5.24
CA PRO A 60 7.05 -5.12 6.66
C PRO A 60 5.80 -5.17 7.55
N MET A 61 4.71 -4.52 7.16
CA MET A 61 3.44 -4.55 7.90
C MET A 61 2.78 -5.93 7.83
N ALA A 62 2.87 -6.59 6.67
CA ALA A 62 2.39 -7.97 6.50
C ALA A 62 3.20 -8.96 7.33
N CYS A 63 4.51 -8.76 7.47
CA CYS A 63 5.35 -9.54 8.37
C CYS A 63 4.97 -9.34 9.85
N GLU A 64 4.62 -8.11 10.25
CA GLU A 64 4.20 -7.81 11.62
C GLU A 64 2.80 -8.35 11.95
N PHE A 65 1.87 -8.29 11.00
CA PHE A 65 0.47 -8.69 11.17
C PHE A 65 0.08 -9.86 10.25
N PRO A 66 0.53 -11.09 10.54
CA PRO A 66 0.35 -12.24 9.65
C PRO A 66 -1.11 -12.71 9.47
N ASN A 67 -2.02 -12.25 10.33
CA ASN A 67 -3.45 -12.55 10.23
C ASN A 67 -4.25 -11.47 9.47
N SER A 68 -3.59 -10.37 9.08
CA SER A 68 -4.17 -9.28 8.29
C SER A 68 -3.94 -9.49 6.80
N GLU A 69 -4.77 -8.88 5.98
CA GLU A 69 -4.67 -8.94 4.51
C GLU A 69 -4.06 -7.65 3.98
N PHE A 70 -3.04 -7.76 3.13
CA PHE A 70 -2.38 -6.63 2.49
C PHE A 70 -2.43 -6.79 0.97
N VAL A 71 -3.01 -5.81 0.29
CA VAL A 71 -3.16 -5.81 -1.18
C VAL A 71 -2.53 -4.54 -1.74
N GLY A 72 -1.59 -4.71 -2.66
CA GLY A 72 -1.01 -3.63 -3.44
C GLY A 72 -1.54 -3.65 -4.87
N ILE A 73 -1.82 -2.48 -5.43
CA ILE A 73 -2.15 -2.32 -6.85
C ILE A 73 -1.23 -1.25 -7.43
N ASP A 74 -0.45 -1.61 -8.44
CA ASP A 74 0.34 -0.68 -9.23
C ASP A 74 -0.06 -0.73 -10.72
N LEU A 75 0.16 0.39 -11.42
CA LEU A 75 -0.07 0.50 -12.85
C LEU A 75 1.13 -0.06 -13.64
N SER A 76 2.34 0.11 -13.11
CA SER A 76 3.56 -0.36 -13.76
C SER A 76 3.66 -1.87 -13.64
N GLN A 77 3.83 -2.54 -14.78
CA GLN A 77 4.14 -3.98 -14.80
C GLN A 77 5.62 -4.26 -14.55
N ALA A 78 6.46 -3.22 -14.55
CA ALA A 78 7.91 -3.34 -14.36
C ALA A 78 8.32 -3.38 -12.88
N GLN A 79 7.38 -3.13 -11.97
CA GLN A 79 7.57 -3.15 -10.52
C GLN A 79 7.25 -4.52 -9.93
#